data_AF-A0A9D6QU20-F1
#
_entry.id   AF-A0A9D6QU20-F1
#
_cell.length_a   1.000
_cell.length_b   1.000
_cell.length_c   1.000
_cell.angle_alpha   90.00
_cell.angle_beta   90.00
_cell.angle_gamma   90.00
#
_symmetry.space_group_name_H-M   'P 1'
#
loop_
_entity.id
_entity.type
_entity.pdbx_description
1 polymer ?
#
loop_
_entity_poly.entity_id
_entity_poly.type
_entity_poly.pdbx_seq_one_letter_code
_entity_poly.pdbx_strand_id
1 'polypeptide(L)'
;MRIRKWVEVFSIFYLLFAICFSASAHVLKSDGVIGADLHIEPDDDPYVGAPATLYLDFKDLSGKFLLDQCDCRMSISLDNSQLYEASLVSFTASYTFAKPASYLLTVSGTPKHIRAFQPFSLEYPIRVARMVPPAAASQKSKTHNHNSIILYGISAIITFFILYYEKNKAKLFS
;
A
#
# COMPACT_ATOMS: atom_id res chain seq x y z
N MET A 1 -38.73 11.56 -22.62
CA MET A 1 -37.54 10.76 -23.05
C MET A 1 -36.18 11.42 -22.82
N ARG A 2 -36.10 12.74 -22.56
CA ARG A 2 -34.81 13.47 -22.41
C ARG A 2 -34.14 13.26 -21.04
N ILE A 3 -34.90 13.19 -19.96
CA ILE A 3 -34.40 13.09 -18.56
C ILE A 3 -33.73 11.74 -18.26
N ARG A 4 -34.21 10.64 -18.86
CA ARG A 4 -33.65 9.28 -18.65
C ARG A 4 -32.18 9.18 -19.07
N LYS A 5 -31.79 9.87 -20.14
CA LYS A 5 -30.39 9.88 -20.61
C LYS A 5 -29.46 10.63 -19.66
N TRP A 6 -29.94 11.68 -18.99
CA TRP A 6 -29.14 12.43 -18.03
C TRP A 6 -28.93 11.65 -16.73
N VAL A 7 -29.93 10.91 -16.26
CA VAL A 7 -29.81 10.06 -15.06
C VAL A 7 -28.78 8.94 -15.28
N GLU A 8 -28.76 8.30 -16.45
CA GLU A 8 -27.76 7.27 -16.75
C GLU A 8 -26.34 7.84 -16.83
N VAL A 9 -26.17 9.01 -17.46
CA VAL A 9 -24.86 9.67 -17.55
C VAL A 9 -24.36 10.12 -16.18
N PHE A 10 -25.22 10.71 -15.34
CA PHE A 10 -24.85 11.11 -13.98
C PHE A 10 -24.53 9.91 -13.08
N SER A 11 -25.26 8.81 -13.23
CA SER A 11 -25.01 7.57 -12.49
C SER A 11 -23.64 6.97 -12.84
N ILE A 12 -23.30 6.93 -14.14
CA ILE A 12 -21.99 6.47 -14.62
C ILE A 12 -20.86 7.39 -14.11
N PHE A 13 -21.08 8.70 -14.15
CA PHE A 13 -20.09 9.67 -13.68
C PHE A 13 -19.83 9.57 -12.16
N TYR A 14 -20.88 9.38 -11.37
CA TYR A 14 -20.75 9.18 -9.92
C TYR A 14 -20.05 7.85 -9.58
N LEU A 15 -20.36 6.78 -10.32
CA LEU A 15 -19.70 5.48 -10.16
C LEU A 15 -18.19 5.55 -10.45
N LEU A 16 -17.78 6.33 -11.46
CA LEU A 16 -16.38 6.53 -11.82
C LEU A 16 -15.61 7.38 -10.79
N PHE A 17 -16.27 8.38 -10.18
CA PHE A 17 -15.63 9.23 -9.17
C PHE A 17 -15.36 8.50 -7.84
N ALA A 18 -16.17 7.49 -7.51
CA ALA A 18 -16.06 6.73 -6.26
C ALA A 18 -14.88 5.75 -6.20
N ILE A 19 -14.12 5.55 -7.28
CA ILE A 19 -13.04 4.55 -7.37
C ILE A 19 -11.65 5.13 -7.01
N CYS A 20 -11.58 6.37 -6.51
CA CYS A 20 -10.32 6.99 -6.12
C CYS A 20 -9.87 6.48 -4.72
N PHE A 21 -9.57 5.19 -4.62
CA PHE A 21 -8.90 4.64 -3.44
C PHE A 21 -7.39 4.86 -3.58
N SER A 22 -6.79 5.48 -2.58
CA SER A 22 -5.33 5.50 -2.43
C SER A 22 -4.87 4.08 -2.11
N ALA A 23 -4.38 3.36 -3.12
CA ALA A 23 -3.67 2.11 -2.89
C ALA A 23 -2.25 2.45 -2.40
N SER A 24 -2.07 2.49 -1.07
CA SER A 24 -0.74 2.25 -0.49
C SER A 24 -0.51 0.75 -0.60
N ALA A 25 -0.13 0.29 -1.79
CA ALA A 25 0.16 -1.10 -2.03
C ALA A 25 1.66 -1.29 -1.90
N HIS A 26 2.08 -2.15 -0.98
CA HIS A 26 3.44 -2.67 -0.83
C HIS A 26 4.07 -2.90 -2.21
N VAL A 27 5.00 -2.01 -2.61
CA VAL A 27 5.57 -2.04 -3.95
C VAL A 27 6.86 -2.86 -3.92
N LEU A 28 6.81 -4.05 -4.51
CA LEU A 28 8.00 -4.82 -4.83
C LEU A 28 8.96 -3.96 -5.66
N LYS A 29 10.16 -3.72 -5.13
CA LYS A 29 11.27 -3.17 -5.92
C LYS A 29 12.19 -4.31 -6.29
N SER A 30 12.65 -4.31 -7.53
CA SER A 30 13.55 -5.33 -8.06
C SER A 30 14.69 -4.70 -8.84
N ASP A 31 15.86 -5.30 -8.71
CA ASP A 31 17.05 -5.04 -9.51
C ASP A 31 17.55 -6.39 -10.05
N GLY A 32 17.30 -6.60 -11.35
CA GLY A 32 17.39 -7.89 -12.03
C GLY A 32 16.64 -9.02 -11.32
N VAL A 33 17.35 -10.03 -10.80
CA VAL A 33 16.73 -11.23 -10.20
C VAL A 33 16.42 -11.10 -8.72
N ILE A 34 16.89 -10.04 -8.06
CA ILE A 34 16.65 -9.78 -6.63
C ILE A 34 15.64 -8.64 -6.50
N GLY A 35 14.67 -8.81 -5.62
CA GLY A 35 13.78 -7.75 -5.17
C GLY A 35 13.44 -7.88 -3.70
N ALA A 36 12.72 -6.90 -3.18
CA ALA A 36 12.13 -6.97 -1.86
C ALA A 36 10.82 -6.18 -1.79
N ASP A 37 9.92 -6.60 -0.91
CA ASP A 37 8.80 -5.79 -0.46
C ASP A 37 9.20 -5.08 0.84
N LEU A 38 8.84 -3.80 0.95
CA LEU A 38 9.04 -3.01 2.17
C LEU A 38 7.72 -2.88 2.91
N HIS A 39 7.71 -3.27 4.18
CA HIS A 39 6.66 -2.94 5.15
C HIS A 39 7.22 -2.03 6.23
N ILE A 40 6.42 -1.08 6.69
CA ILE A 40 6.79 -0.12 7.73
C ILE A 40 5.73 -0.13 8.82
N GLU A 41 6.06 -0.53 10.03
CA GLU A 41 5.13 -0.43 11.15
C GLU A 41 5.14 0.98 11.77
N PRO A 42 3.96 1.52 12.13
CA PRO A 42 2.61 0.93 11.95
C PRO A 42 1.95 1.28 10.60
N ASP A 43 1.22 0.31 10.03
CA ASP A 43 0.31 0.46 8.87
C ASP A 43 0.92 1.11 7.61
N ASP A 44 2.22 0.90 7.34
CA ASP A 44 3.01 1.54 6.26
C ASP A 44 3.03 3.06 6.25
N ASP A 45 2.64 3.70 7.36
CA ASP A 45 2.56 5.14 7.48
C ASP A 45 3.14 5.54 8.84
N PRO A 46 4.48 5.60 8.92
CA PRO A 46 5.19 5.79 10.17
C PRO A 46 4.89 7.15 10.79
N TYR A 47 4.94 7.18 12.12
CA TYR A 47 4.74 8.41 12.87
C TYR A 47 6.02 9.26 12.91
N VAL A 48 5.86 10.58 12.74
CA VAL A 48 6.91 11.55 12.97
C VAL A 48 7.32 11.52 14.45
N GLY A 49 8.62 11.38 14.70
CA GLY A 49 9.20 11.42 16.04
C GLY A 49 9.02 10.15 16.87
N ALA A 50 8.44 9.08 16.31
CA ALA A 50 8.37 7.78 16.98
C ALA A 50 9.16 6.70 16.20
N PRO A 51 9.66 5.65 16.89
CA PRO A 51 10.28 4.52 16.23
C PRO A 51 9.30 3.83 15.27
N ALA A 52 9.76 3.58 14.05
CA ALA A 52 9.11 2.76 13.06
C ALA A 52 9.97 1.53 12.78
N THR A 53 9.32 0.38 12.59
CA THR A 53 10.00 -0.86 12.26
C THR A 53 9.86 -1.13 10.76
N LEU A 54 11.00 -1.25 10.08
CA LEU A 54 11.12 -1.52 8.66
C LEU A 54 11.34 -3.03 8.48
N TYR A 55 10.53 -3.67 7.67
CA TYR A 55 10.66 -5.09 7.31
C TYR A 55 10.89 -5.21 5.80
N LEU A 56 11.92 -5.96 5.42
CA LEU A 56 12.30 -6.22 4.05
C LEU A 56 12.05 -7.70 3.72
N ASP A 57 11.02 -7.98 2.93
CA ASP A 57 10.74 -9.34 2.46
C ASP A 57 11.42 -9.58 1.10
N PHE A 58 12.61 -10.19 1.12
CA PHE A 58 13.41 -10.42 -0.08
C PHE A 58 12.87 -11.55 -0.95
N LYS A 59 12.89 -11.32 -2.26
CA LYS A 59 12.54 -12.26 -3.31
C LYS A 59 13.71 -12.41 -4.26
N ASP A 60 14.14 -13.64 -4.51
CA ASP A 60 15.22 -13.94 -5.45
C ASP A 60 14.78 -15.03 -6.44
N LEU A 61 14.72 -14.67 -7.72
CA LEU A 61 14.34 -15.59 -8.79
C LEU A 61 15.43 -16.65 -9.07
N SER A 62 16.67 -16.41 -8.63
CA SER A 62 17.76 -17.39 -8.76
C SER A 62 17.82 -18.40 -7.61
N GLY A 63 17.17 -18.10 -6.48
CA GLY A 63 17.13 -18.93 -5.28
C GLY A 63 18.48 -19.08 -4.56
N LYS A 64 19.41 -18.13 -4.73
CA LYS A 64 20.77 -18.16 -4.18
C LYS A 64 21.04 -17.08 -3.13
N PHE A 65 20.22 -16.04 -3.07
CA PHE A 65 20.38 -14.95 -2.13
C PHE A 65 20.25 -15.46 -0.70
N LEU A 66 21.31 -15.22 0.08
CA LEU A 66 21.36 -15.49 1.51
C LEU A 66 21.93 -14.25 2.21
N LEU A 67 21.23 -13.77 3.24
CA LEU A 67 21.62 -12.52 3.92
C LEU A 67 22.99 -12.62 4.59
N ASP A 68 23.34 -13.78 5.14
CA ASP A 68 24.65 -14.04 5.76
C ASP A 68 25.82 -13.99 4.75
N GLN A 69 25.55 -14.26 3.47
CA GLN A 69 26.50 -14.13 2.36
C GLN A 69 26.46 -12.75 1.68
N CYS A 70 25.68 -11.81 2.21
CA CYS A 70 25.56 -10.46 1.67
C CYS A 70 26.33 -9.45 2.52
N ASP A 71 27.06 -8.55 1.87
CA ASP A 71 27.45 -7.27 2.43
C ASP A 71 26.33 -6.26 2.16
N CYS A 72 25.19 -6.49 2.82
CA CYS A 72 23.97 -5.72 2.65
C CYS A 72 23.99 -4.47 3.51
N ARG A 73 23.58 -3.33 2.93
CA ARG A 73 23.48 -2.04 3.61
C ARG A 73 22.11 -1.43 3.40
N MET A 74 21.67 -0.71 4.42
CA MET A 74 20.46 0.11 4.41
C MET A 74 20.85 1.54 4.72
N SER A 75 20.44 2.50 3.88
CA SER A 75 20.60 3.91 4.15
C SER A 75 19.28 4.67 4.04
N ILE A 76 19.15 5.74 4.81
CA ILE A 76 18.00 6.64 4.77
C ILE A 76 18.53 8.03 4.49
N SER A 77 17.98 8.65 3.45
CA SER A 77 18.38 9.97 2.97
C SER A 77 17.19 10.92 2.92
N LEU A 78 17.48 12.21 3.06
CA LEU A 78 16.53 13.30 2.92
C LEU A 78 17.20 14.44 2.16
N ASP A 79 16.55 14.94 1.11
CA ASP A 79 17.07 16.05 0.29
C ASP A 79 18.52 15.79 -0.20
N ASN A 80 18.82 14.54 -0.57
CA ASN A 80 20.15 14.03 -0.96
C ASN A 80 21.21 14.01 0.17
N SER A 81 20.83 14.33 1.40
CA SER A 81 21.68 14.15 2.58
C SER A 81 21.41 12.80 3.23
N GLN A 82 22.44 11.96 3.35
CA GLN A 82 22.33 10.68 4.05
C GLN A 82 22.25 10.93 5.56
N LEU A 83 21.13 10.50 6.16
CA LEU A 83 20.87 10.67 7.59
C LEU A 83 21.26 9.44 8.42
N TYR A 84 21.22 8.26 7.80
CA TYR A 84 21.46 6.99 8.46
C TYR A 84 22.05 6.00 7.47
N GLU A 85 22.95 5.15 7.95
CA GLU A 85 23.45 3.99 7.24
C GLU A 85 23.81 2.89 8.23
N ALA A 86 23.42 1.65 7.92
CA ALA A 86 23.82 0.48 8.69
C ALA A 86 23.90 -0.76 7.82
N SER A 87 24.72 -1.72 8.26
CA SER A 87 24.70 -3.08 7.69
C SER A 87 23.43 -3.82 8.11
N LEU A 88 22.82 -4.53 7.17
CA LEU A 88 21.67 -5.38 7.42
C LEU A 88 22.13 -6.72 7.98
N VAL A 89 21.97 -6.90 9.30
CA VAL A 89 22.19 -8.18 9.99
C VAL A 89 20.93 -9.03 10.09
N SER A 90 19.77 -8.41 9.83
CA SER A 90 18.46 -9.07 9.76
C SER A 90 17.60 -8.37 8.71
N PHE A 91 16.46 -8.97 8.36
CA PHE A 91 15.47 -8.36 7.48
C PHE A 91 14.63 -7.26 8.14
N THR A 92 14.92 -6.94 9.40
CA THR A 92 14.22 -5.93 10.18
C THR A 92 15.19 -4.84 10.64
N ALA A 93 14.75 -3.59 10.60
CA ALA A 93 15.46 -2.45 11.13
C ALA A 93 14.51 -1.49 11.85
N SER A 94 15.02 -0.69 12.79
CA SER A 94 14.24 0.36 13.47
C SER A 94 14.81 1.73 13.13
N TYR A 95 13.95 2.67 12.79
CA TYR A 95 14.35 4.06 12.52
C TYR A 95 13.28 5.05 13.00
N THR A 96 13.70 6.23 13.46
CA THR A 96 12.79 7.30 13.88
C THR A 96 12.87 8.46 12.90
N PHE A 97 11.75 8.76 12.24
CA PHE A 97 11.66 9.87 11.28
C PHE A 97 11.44 11.19 12.03
N ALA A 98 12.47 12.04 12.07
CA ALA A 98 12.46 13.23 12.92
C ALA A 98 11.44 14.31 12.52
N LYS A 99 11.08 14.42 11.24
CA LYS A 99 10.19 15.47 10.74
C LYS A 99 9.33 14.99 9.56
N PRO A 100 8.21 15.67 9.25
CA PRO A 100 7.43 15.35 8.06
C PRO A 100 8.24 15.65 6.80
N ALA A 101 8.42 14.64 5.94
CA ALA A 101 9.13 14.77 4.66
C ALA A 101 8.94 13.52 3.79
N SER A 102 9.48 13.57 2.57
CA SER A 102 9.69 12.39 1.73
C SER A 102 11.15 11.94 1.88
N TYR A 103 11.34 10.81 2.55
CA TYR A 103 12.64 10.17 2.73
C TYR A 103 12.88 9.18 1.59
N LEU A 104 14.15 8.88 1.32
CA LEU A 104 14.55 7.80 0.43
C LEU A 104 15.23 6.71 1.26
N LEU A 105 14.65 5.53 1.29
CA LEU A 105 15.31 4.33 1.78
C LEU A 105 16.00 3.64 0.61
N THR A 106 17.31 3.41 0.75
CA THR A 106 18.09 2.63 -0.21
C THR A 106 18.60 1.36 0.47
N VAL A 107 18.37 0.22 -0.17
CA VAL A 107 18.89 -1.08 0.27
C VAL A 107 19.77 -1.63 -0.83
N SER A 108 21.05 -1.82 -0.55
CA SER A 108 22.00 -2.34 -1.52
C SER A 108 22.73 -3.55 -0.96
N GLY A 109 23.20 -4.42 -1.84
CA GLY A 109 23.90 -5.63 -1.44
C GLY A 109 24.88 -6.09 -2.48
N THR A 110 26.06 -6.49 -2.01
CA THR A 110 27.06 -7.20 -2.81
C THR A 110 27.34 -8.57 -2.20
N PRO A 111 27.58 -9.61 -3.02
CA PRO A 111 27.89 -10.92 -2.48
C PRO A 111 29.30 -10.94 -1.88
N LYS A 112 29.46 -11.55 -0.70
CA LYS A 112 30.77 -11.78 -0.06
C LYS A 112 31.66 -12.73 -0.87
N HIS A 113 31.04 -13.63 -1.64
CA HIS A 113 31.72 -14.58 -2.50
C HIS A 113 31.29 -14.41 -3.96
N ILE A 114 32.25 -14.52 -4.88
CA ILE A 114 32.00 -14.39 -6.31
C ILE A 114 30.89 -15.36 -6.75
N ARG A 115 29.90 -14.84 -7.49
CA ARG A 115 28.75 -15.60 -8.06
C ARG A 115 27.76 -16.19 -7.05
N ALA A 116 27.80 -15.81 -5.76
CA ALA A 116 26.75 -16.19 -4.83
C ALA A 116 25.38 -15.64 -5.28
N PHE A 117 25.33 -14.35 -5.60
CA PHE A 117 24.17 -13.70 -6.24
C PHE A 117 24.66 -12.44 -6.99
N GLN A 118 23.80 -11.77 -7.75
CA GLN A 118 24.18 -10.53 -8.44
C GLN A 118 24.09 -9.32 -7.48
N PRO A 119 25.00 -8.34 -7.54
CA PRO A 119 24.80 -7.09 -6.80
C PRO A 119 23.46 -6.43 -7.12
N PHE A 120 22.88 -5.72 -6.15
CA PHE A 120 21.59 -5.07 -6.32
C PHE A 120 21.50 -3.74 -5.55
N SER A 121 20.60 -2.86 -6.00
CA SER A 121 20.18 -1.64 -5.29
C SER A 121 18.69 -1.38 -5.44
N LEU A 122 17.97 -1.28 -4.32
CA LEU A 122 16.53 -1.05 -4.24
C LEU A 122 16.24 0.29 -3.57
N GLU A 123 15.31 1.07 -4.14
CA GLU A 123 14.97 2.41 -3.65
C GLU A 123 13.47 2.55 -3.36
N TYR A 124 13.16 3.02 -2.15
CA TYR A 124 11.80 3.21 -1.67
C TYR A 124 11.60 4.66 -1.22
N PRO A 125 10.80 5.46 -1.93
CA PRO A 125 10.37 6.75 -1.44
C PRO A 125 9.34 6.53 -0.31
N ILE A 126 9.67 7.03 0.88
CA ILE A 126 8.82 6.92 2.08
C ILE A 126 8.29 8.31 2.41
N ARG A 127 6.97 8.48 2.30
CA ARG A 127 6.31 9.71 2.72
C ARG A 127 5.95 9.61 4.20
N VAL A 128 6.47 10.54 5.00
CA VAL A 128 6.17 10.62 6.43
C VAL A 128 5.41 11.91 6.69
N ALA A 129 4.16 11.78 7.13
CA ALA A 129 3.31 12.93 7.45
C ALA A 129 2.46 12.72 8.71
N ARG A 130 2.29 11.48 9.16
CA ARG A 130 1.45 11.13 10.31
C ARG A 130 2.13 11.59 11.60
N MET A 131 1.46 12.44 12.38
CA MET A 131 1.93 12.86 13.71
C MET A 131 1.51 11.86 14.77
N VAL A 132 2.34 11.67 15.80
CA VAL A 132 1.94 10.87 16.98
C VAL A 132 0.69 11.51 17.59
N PRO A 133 -0.43 10.77 17.74
CA PRO A 133 -1.61 11.30 18.40
C PRO A 133 -1.28 11.71 19.84
N PRO A 134 -1.86 12.80 20.38
CA PRO A 134 -1.79 13.08 21.80
C PRO A 134 -2.23 11.84 22.59
N ALA A 135 -1.55 11.55 23.71
CA ALA A 135 -1.58 10.27 24.46
C ALA A 135 -2.95 9.77 24.99
N ALA A 136 -4.07 10.33 24.54
CA ALA A 136 -5.44 9.90 24.85
C ALA A 136 -6.20 9.27 23.67
N ALA A 137 -5.65 9.28 22.44
CA ALA A 137 -6.30 8.63 21.30
C ALA A 137 -5.82 7.18 21.17
N SER A 138 -6.23 6.33 22.13
CA SER A 138 -6.25 4.88 21.92
C SER A 138 -6.94 4.60 20.59
N GLN A 139 -6.22 3.97 19.67
CA GLN A 139 -6.71 3.63 18.35
C GLN A 139 -7.96 2.75 18.52
N LYS A 140 -9.15 3.36 18.37
CA LYS A 140 -10.27 2.58 17.85
C LYS A 140 -9.80 2.10 16.49
N SER A 141 -9.49 0.81 16.40
CA SER A 141 -9.47 0.07 15.16
C SER A 141 -10.55 0.65 14.27
N LYS A 142 -10.18 1.12 13.07
CA LYS A 142 -11.17 1.37 12.02
C LYS A 142 -11.81 0.01 11.76
N THR A 143 -12.84 -0.33 12.52
CA THR A 143 -13.83 -1.34 12.15
C THR A 143 -14.34 -0.86 10.82
N HIS A 144 -13.88 -1.51 9.76
CA HIS A 144 -14.41 -1.34 8.43
C HIS A 144 -15.92 -1.58 8.55
N ASN A 145 -16.71 -0.51 8.41
CA ASN A 145 -18.15 -0.57 8.58
C ASN A 145 -18.73 -1.48 7.49
N HIS A 146 -18.87 -2.78 7.79
CA HIS A 146 -19.51 -3.79 6.93
C HIS A 146 -20.96 -3.45 6.56
N ASN A 147 -21.55 -2.45 7.22
CA ASN A 147 -22.93 -2.02 7.01
C ASN A 147 -23.16 -1.26 5.69
N SER A 148 -22.13 -0.65 5.07
CA SER A 148 -22.34 0.07 3.81
C SER A 148 -22.52 -0.89 2.63
N ILE A 149 -21.79 -2.00 2.59
CA ILE A 149 -21.87 -3.01 1.51
C ILE A 149 -23.26 -3.67 1.47
N ILE A 150 -23.83 -3.95 2.64
CA ILE A 150 -25.17 -4.56 2.75
C ILE A 150 -26.25 -3.61 2.24
N LEU A 151 -26.14 -2.31 2.55
CA LEU A 151 -27.13 -1.32 2.14
C LEU A 151 -27.15 -1.13 0.60
N TYR A 152 -25.97 -1.09 -0.04
CA TYR A 152 -25.88 -1.00 -1.50
C TYR A 152 -26.33 -2.30 -2.20
N GLY A 153 -26.04 -3.47 -1.62
CA GLY A 153 -26.52 -4.76 -2.13
C GLY A 153 -28.05 -4.86 -2.14
N ILE A 154 -28.70 -4.46 -1.04
CA ILE A 154 -30.17 -4.48 -0.93
C ILE A 154 -30.81 -3.51 -1.93
N SER A 155 -30.23 -2.31 -2.09
CA SER A 155 -30.72 -1.32 -3.06
C SER A 155 -30.68 -1.85 -4.51
N ALA A 156 -29.60 -2.56 -4.89
CA ALA A 156 -29.47 -3.14 -6.22
C ALA A 156 -30.49 -4.26 -6.48
N ILE A 157 -30.73 -5.12 -5.49
CA ILE A 157 -31.73 -6.20 -5.58
C ILE A 157 -33.14 -5.63 -5.74
N ILE A 158 -33.52 -4.65 -4.92
CA ILE A 158 -34.85 -4.00 -5.01
C ILE A 158 -35.03 -3.35 -6.39
N THR A 159 -34.02 -2.65 -6.89
CA THR A 159 -34.07 -2.01 -8.21
C THR A 159 -34.23 -3.04 -9.32
N PHE A 160 -33.51 -4.17 -9.25
CA PHE A 160 -33.64 -5.27 -10.21
C PHE A 160 -35.06 -5.86 -10.21
N PHE A 161 -35.65 -6.11 -9.03
CA PHE A 161 -37.01 -6.63 -8.92
C PHE A 161 -38.07 -5.66 -9.45
N ILE A 162 -37.94 -4.36 -9.19
CA ILE A 162 -38.85 -3.34 -9.73
C ILE A 162 -38.79 -3.32 -11.26
N LEU A 163 -37.58 -3.34 -11.83
CA LEU A 163 -37.40 -3.36 -13.29
C LEU A 163 -37.92 -4.67 -13.93
N TYR A 164 -37.69 -5.81 -13.27
CA TYR A 164 -38.20 -7.10 -13.71
C TYR A 164 -39.73 -7.14 -13.70
N TYR A 165 -40.35 -6.62 -12.63
CA TYR A 165 -41.79 -6.54 -12.49
C TYR A 165 -42.42 -5.64 -13.56
N GLU A 166 -41.88 -4.43 -13.75
CA GLU A 166 -42.35 -3.50 -14.80
C GLU A 166 -42.24 -4.11 -16.20
N LYS A 167 -41.15 -4.83 -16.50
CA LYS A 167 -40.97 -5.51 -17.80
C LYS A 167 -41.99 -6.62 -18.05
N ASN A 168 -42.37 -7.36 -17.00
CA ASN A 168 -43.25 -8.51 -17.12
C ASN A 168 -44.73 -8.20 -16.84
N LYS A 169 -45.05 -7.03 -16.30
CA LYS A 169 -46.43 -6.57 -16.07
C LYS A 169 -47.28 -6.63 -17.35
N ALA A 170 -46.70 -6.30 -18.50
CA ALA A 170 -47.41 -6.38 -19.79
C ALA A 170 -47.74 -7.82 -20.26
N LYS A 171 -47.06 -8.84 -19.71
CA LYS A 171 -47.30 -10.26 -20.02
C LYS A 171 -48.23 -10.96 -19.02
N LEU A 172 -48.43 -10.37 -17.84
CA LEU A 172 -49.26 -10.94 -16.77
C LEU A 172 -50.75 -10.53 -16.87
N PHE A 173 -51.07 -9.55 -17.72
CA PHE A 173 -52.43 -9.04 -17.95
C PHE A 173 -52.91 -9.19 -19.41
N SER A 174 -52.29 -10.11 -20.16
CA SER A 174 -52.73 -10.59 -21.48
C SER A 174 -53.00 -12.09 -21.40
#